data_AF-A0A452YE11-F1
#
_entry.id   AF-A0A452YE11-F1
#
_cell.length_a   1.000
_cell.length_b   1.000
_cell.length_c   1.000
_cell.angle_alpha   90.00
_cell.angle_beta   90.00
_cell.angle_gamma   90.00
#
_symmetry.space_group_name_H-M   'P 1'
#
loop_
_entity.id
_entity.type
_entity.pdbx_description
1 polymer ?
#
loop_
_entity_poly.entity_id
_entity_poly.type
_entity_poly.pdbx_seq_one_letter_code
_entity_poly.pdbx_strand_id
1 'polypeptide(L)'
;ERKPELNAEIMSFRDYLLSSTVSDTLEVWELKDLGHQTAQRILHASDPLQSMQEINQNFPSVVSSLSRMKVDDSIKDEIIANQRMVPPGKSLMALNGALINIEDLDLYLLMDMVREELSLADQFIRLKLPQSAAHKILSAAPPAESNSFRVDFRSSHVHYLNNLEEDALYKRWRSNLNELLMPVYPGQMRYIRKNLFHAVYVFDPASACGAETIDTILSLHQDSVPVRFGIIMYSSRLINVIEENDGSKSDEDTSTLIMRLFLYIKETYSTQLAFQFLSDIHRLRNGGDDYSEEPVEVHHVEEAFVDSLLSGAKSHPQDVLLKLQKENLYKQEADENSRFVHKLGLYKLQCCLLMNGLVHEPNEDATMNAMNDELPRIQEQVYYGHIQSHTDVLEKFLSESSYKRYNPSVSTNIPKKLWRHWLSIYLTI
;
A
#
# COMPACT_ATOMS: atom_id res chain seq x y z
N GLU A 1 -17.81 -68.44 -36.91
CA GLU A 1 -19.14 -67.82 -36.75
C GLU A 1 -19.79 -68.27 -35.43
N ARG A 2 -19.47 -67.64 -34.30
CA ARG A 2 -20.12 -67.94 -33.01
C ARG A 2 -20.74 -66.65 -32.48
N LYS A 3 -22.09 -66.65 -32.36
CA LYS A 3 -22.95 -65.63 -31.74
C LYS A 3 -22.74 -64.17 -32.20
N PRO A 4 -23.34 -63.74 -33.33
CA PRO A 4 -23.26 -62.37 -33.83
C PRO A 4 -23.96 -61.33 -32.94
N GLU A 5 -24.85 -61.76 -32.04
CA GLU A 5 -25.59 -60.89 -31.13
C GLU A 5 -24.69 -60.29 -30.03
N LEU A 6 -23.67 -61.03 -29.60
CA LEU A 6 -22.67 -60.54 -28.63
C LEU A 6 -21.58 -59.69 -29.28
N ASN A 7 -21.54 -59.54 -30.61
CA ASN A 7 -20.48 -58.74 -31.24
C ASN A 7 -20.55 -57.27 -30.82
N ALA A 8 -21.75 -56.72 -30.61
CA ALA A 8 -21.87 -55.33 -30.15
C ALA A 8 -21.32 -55.15 -28.73
N GLU A 9 -21.67 -56.06 -27.81
CA GLU A 9 -21.17 -56.05 -26.43
C GLU A 9 -19.66 -56.36 -26.36
N ILE A 10 -19.18 -57.29 -27.18
CA ILE A 10 -17.75 -57.63 -27.28
C ILE A 10 -16.96 -56.47 -27.90
N MET A 11 -17.52 -55.75 -28.87
CA MET A 11 -16.91 -54.53 -29.43
C MET A 11 -16.85 -53.44 -28.37
N SER A 12 -17.93 -53.20 -27.60
CA SER A 12 -17.90 -52.23 -26.50
C SER A 12 -16.94 -52.64 -25.37
N PHE A 13 -16.84 -53.93 -25.07
CA PHE A 13 -15.93 -54.44 -24.05
C PHE A 13 -14.47 -54.42 -24.52
N ARG A 14 -14.23 -54.67 -25.81
CA ARG A 14 -12.93 -54.50 -26.45
C ARG A 14 -12.52 -53.03 -26.44
N ASP A 15 -13.42 -52.11 -26.76
CA ASP A 15 -13.16 -50.67 -26.72
C ASP A 15 -12.87 -50.20 -25.28
N TYR A 16 -13.60 -50.74 -24.29
CA TYR A 16 -13.31 -50.54 -22.88
C TYR A 16 -11.93 -51.08 -22.47
N LEU A 17 -11.57 -52.31 -22.86
CA LEU A 17 -10.26 -52.89 -22.57
C LEU A 17 -9.11 -52.14 -23.28
N LEU A 18 -9.32 -51.68 -24.51
CA LEU A 18 -8.37 -50.87 -25.25
C LEU A 18 -8.20 -49.47 -24.66
N SER A 19 -9.23 -48.91 -24.02
CA SER A 19 -9.10 -47.70 -23.20
C SER A 19 -8.40 -47.97 -21.85
N SER A 20 -8.58 -49.17 -21.27
CA SER A 20 -7.99 -49.57 -19.98
C SER A 20 -6.52 -49.98 -20.09
N THR A 21 -6.06 -50.40 -21.27
CA THR A 21 -4.64 -50.57 -21.55
C THR A 21 -4.03 -49.20 -21.81
N VAL A 22 -3.42 -48.62 -20.77
CA VAL A 22 -2.61 -47.39 -20.86
C VAL A 22 -1.56 -47.58 -21.95
N SER A 23 -1.84 -47.06 -23.15
CA SER A 23 -0.85 -46.99 -24.22
C SER A 23 -0.05 -45.71 -23.98
N ASP A 24 1.20 -45.91 -23.56
CA ASP A 24 2.20 -44.92 -23.12
C ASP A 24 2.68 -43.91 -24.19
N THR A 25 1.85 -43.56 -25.18
CA THR A 25 2.25 -42.61 -26.22
C THR A 25 1.10 -41.67 -26.58
N LEU A 26 0.75 -40.80 -25.64
CA LEU A 26 0.04 -39.56 -25.98
C LEU A 26 1.05 -38.59 -26.59
N GLU A 27 0.80 -38.13 -27.81
CA GLU A 27 1.69 -37.19 -28.47
C GLU A 27 1.47 -35.79 -27.88
N VAL A 28 2.55 -35.00 -27.72
CA VAL A 28 2.51 -33.71 -27.00
C VAL A 28 1.50 -32.72 -27.61
N TRP A 29 1.19 -32.84 -28.90
CA TRP A 29 0.18 -32.02 -29.58
C TRP A 29 -1.26 -32.41 -29.25
N GLU A 30 -1.54 -33.67 -28.93
CA GLU A 30 -2.88 -34.14 -28.54
C GLU A 30 -3.30 -33.59 -27.17
N LEU A 31 -2.32 -33.22 -26.33
CA LEU A 31 -2.56 -32.60 -25.03
C LEU A 31 -3.00 -31.13 -25.12
N LYS A 32 -2.77 -30.46 -26.25
CA LYS A 32 -3.03 -29.03 -26.40
C LYS A 32 -4.53 -28.71 -26.36
N ASP A 33 -5.35 -29.56 -26.99
CA ASP A 33 -6.80 -29.35 -27.10
C ASP A 33 -7.60 -30.15 -26.04
N LEU A 34 -6.92 -30.93 -25.20
CA LEU A 34 -7.53 -31.83 -24.21
C LEU A 34 -8.45 -31.10 -23.22
N GLY A 35 -8.10 -29.87 -22.83
CA GLY A 35 -8.97 -29.05 -21.97
C GLY A 35 -10.31 -28.71 -22.63
N HIS A 36 -10.30 -28.40 -23.93
CA HIS A 36 -11.50 -28.10 -24.71
C HIS A 36 -12.35 -29.36 -24.91
N GLN A 37 -11.70 -30.49 -25.22
CA GLN A 37 -12.36 -31.80 -25.38
C GLN A 37 -13.04 -32.25 -24.08
N THR A 38 -12.36 -32.05 -22.94
CA THR A 38 -12.90 -32.39 -21.62
C THR A 38 -14.12 -31.54 -21.29
N ALA A 39 -14.05 -30.23 -21.51
CA ALA A 39 -15.18 -29.33 -21.30
C ALA A 39 -16.39 -29.72 -22.16
N GLN A 40 -16.16 -30.02 -23.45
CA GLN A 40 -17.21 -30.46 -24.35
C GLN A 40 -17.83 -31.80 -23.91
N ARG A 41 -17.03 -32.75 -23.41
CA ARG A 41 -17.53 -34.04 -22.91
C ARG A 41 -18.46 -33.86 -21.71
N ILE A 42 -18.10 -32.95 -20.81
CA ILE A 42 -18.90 -32.60 -19.62
C ILE A 42 -20.19 -31.90 -20.04
N LEU A 43 -20.14 -30.96 -20.99
CA LEU A 43 -21.31 -30.23 -21.47
C LEU A 43 -22.34 -31.13 -22.17
N HIS A 44 -21.89 -32.16 -22.88
CA HIS A 44 -22.77 -33.13 -23.55
C HIS A 44 -23.25 -34.28 -22.65
N ALA A 45 -22.80 -34.36 -21.40
CA ALA A 45 -23.26 -35.37 -20.46
C ALA A 45 -24.67 -35.07 -19.95
N SER A 46 -25.42 -36.12 -19.62
CA SER A 46 -26.75 -36.01 -19.01
C SER A 46 -26.70 -35.33 -17.64
N ASP A 47 -25.63 -35.62 -16.87
CA ASP A 47 -25.30 -34.96 -15.61
C ASP A 47 -23.87 -34.38 -15.68
N PRO A 48 -23.73 -33.08 -15.99
CA PRO A 48 -22.43 -32.44 -16.13
C PRO A 48 -21.59 -32.45 -14.85
N LEU A 49 -22.20 -32.30 -13.66
CA LEU A 49 -21.45 -32.21 -12.41
C LEU A 49 -20.89 -33.57 -12.01
N GLN A 50 -21.71 -34.62 -12.12
CA GLN A 50 -21.24 -35.99 -11.90
C GLN A 50 -20.16 -36.37 -12.91
N SER A 51 -20.36 -36.06 -14.20
CA SER A 51 -19.36 -36.34 -15.23
C SER A 51 -18.04 -35.60 -15.00
N MET A 52 -18.10 -34.34 -14.56
CA MET A 52 -16.92 -33.58 -14.17
C MET A 52 -16.18 -34.23 -13.01
N GLN A 53 -16.89 -34.71 -12.00
CA GLN A 53 -16.29 -35.41 -10.86
C GLN A 53 -15.62 -36.72 -11.29
N GLU A 54 -16.30 -37.55 -12.07
CA GLU A 54 -15.79 -38.83 -12.56
C GLU A 54 -14.53 -38.66 -13.42
N ILE A 55 -14.53 -37.66 -14.31
CA ILE A 55 -13.38 -37.32 -15.15
C ILE A 55 -12.22 -36.79 -14.29
N ASN A 56 -12.48 -35.90 -13.33
CA ASN A 56 -11.41 -35.34 -12.49
C ASN A 56 -10.77 -36.40 -11.57
N GLN A 57 -11.54 -37.37 -11.09
CA GLN A 57 -11.02 -38.46 -10.24
C GLN A 57 -10.25 -39.52 -11.02
N ASN A 58 -10.60 -39.74 -12.30
CA ASN A 58 -10.02 -40.79 -13.13
C ASN A 58 -9.28 -40.23 -14.36
N PHE A 59 -8.85 -38.96 -14.32
CA PHE A 59 -8.39 -38.25 -15.51
C PHE A 59 -7.35 -39.03 -16.34
N PRO A 60 -6.28 -39.60 -15.74
CA PRO A 60 -5.25 -40.33 -16.50
C PRO A 60 -5.78 -41.51 -17.32
N SER A 61 -6.84 -42.19 -16.87
CA SER A 61 -7.40 -43.33 -17.61
C SER A 61 -8.34 -42.91 -18.74
N VAL A 62 -8.93 -41.71 -18.64
CA VAL A 62 -9.93 -41.21 -19.59
C VAL A 62 -9.30 -40.37 -20.71
N VAL A 63 -8.05 -39.89 -20.54
CA VAL A 63 -7.36 -39.02 -21.52
C VAL A 63 -7.34 -39.60 -22.94
N SER A 64 -7.07 -40.91 -23.08
CA SER A 64 -6.98 -41.56 -24.41
C SER A 64 -8.31 -41.58 -25.17
N SER A 65 -9.43 -41.58 -24.43
CA SER A 65 -10.77 -41.49 -25.00
C SER A 65 -11.12 -40.04 -25.36
N LEU A 66 -10.70 -39.09 -24.53
CA LEU A 66 -10.95 -37.66 -24.73
C LEU A 66 -10.18 -37.09 -25.94
N SER A 67 -8.92 -37.51 -26.14
CA SER A 67 -8.06 -36.99 -27.22
C SER A 67 -8.62 -37.26 -28.61
N ARG A 68 -9.40 -38.34 -28.77
CA ARG A 68 -10.03 -38.74 -30.04
C ARG A 68 -11.27 -37.93 -30.38
N MET A 69 -11.79 -37.13 -29.45
CA MET A 69 -13.01 -36.37 -29.66
C MET A 69 -12.71 -35.10 -30.47
N LYS A 70 -13.52 -34.87 -31.52
CA LYS A 70 -13.41 -33.63 -32.30
C LYS A 70 -14.05 -32.49 -31.51
N VAL A 71 -13.33 -31.38 -31.40
CA VAL A 71 -13.81 -30.16 -30.73
C VAL A 71 -14.72 -29.38 -31.68
N ASP A 72 -15.85 -28.92 -31.17
CA ASP A 72 -16.75 -28.02 -31.89
C ASP A 72 -16.25 -26.57 -31.83
N ASP A 73 -16.23 -25.88 -32.97
CA ASP A 73 -15.71 -24.51 -33.08
C ASP A 73 -16.51 -23.50 -32.22
N SER A 74 -17.82 -23.74 -32.04
CA SER A 74 -18.66 -22.89 -31.18
C SER A 74 -18.23 -22.90 -29.71
N ILE A 75 -17.89 -24.09 -29.17
CA ILE A 75 -17.45 -24.23 -27.77
C ILE A 75 -16.07 -23.60 -27.59
N LYS A 76 -15.21 -23.74 -28.60
CA LYS A 76 -13.88 -23.15 -28.61
C LYS A 76 -13.95 -21.62 -28.55
N ASP A 77 -14.82 -21.00 -29.35
CA ASP A 77 -15.00 -19.54 -29.34
C ASP A 77 -15.53 -19.02 -28.00
N GLU A 78 -16.47 -19.73 -27.37
CA GLU A 78 -16.97 -19.39 -26.03
C GLU A 78 -15.87 -19.50 -24.95
N ILE A 79 -15.06 -20.56 -25.00
CA ILE A 79 -13.93 -20.74 -24.08
C ILE A 79 -12.93 -19.60 -24.26
N ILE A 80 -12.58 -19.23 -25.50
CA ILE A 80 -11.66 -18.12 -25.78
C ILE A 80 -12.24 -16.78 -25.29
N ALA A 81 -13.56 -16.57 -25.44
CA ALA A 81 -14.22 -15.37 -24.93
C ALA A 81 -14.13 -15.30 -23.39
N ASN A 82 -14.36 -16.42 -22.69
CA ASN A 82 -14.24 -16.50 -21.23
C ASN A 82 -12.79 -16.36 -20.74
N GLN A 83 -11.82 -16.85 -21.51
CA GLN A 83 -10.39 -16.73 -21.20
C GLN A 83 -9.88 -15.28 -21.21
N ARG A 84 -10.64 -14.34 -21.79
CA ARG A 84 -10.34 -12.90 -21.65
C ARG A 84 -10.48 -12.41 -20.21
N MET A 85 -11.35 -13.05 -19.41
CA MET A 85 -11.61 -12.69 -18.02
C MET A 85 -10.78 -13.52 -17.04
N VAL A 86 -10.59 -14.82 -17.32
CA VAL A 86 -9.79 -15.73 -16.48
C VAL A 86 -8.72 -16.40 -17.33
N PRO A 87 -7.42 -16.14 -17.07
CA PRO A 87 -6.34 -16.75 -17.83
C PRO A 87 -6.40 -18.29 -17.81
N PRO A 88 -5.97 -18.97 -18.90
CA PRO A 88 -5.95 -20.42 -18.95
C PRO A 88 -5.09 -21.00 -17.81
N GLY A 89 -5.59 -22.04 -17.15
CA GLY A 89 -4.90 -22.71 -16.05
C GLY A 89 -5.05 -22.05 -14.67
N LYS A 90 -5.77 -20.91 -14.57
CA LYS A 90 -6.16 -20.33 -13.29
C LYS A 90 -7.59 -20.70 -12.94
N SER A 91 -7.82 -21.02 -11.68
CA SER A 91 -9.15 -21.26 -11.12
C SER A 91 -9.58 -20.05 -10.31
N LEU A 92 -10.84 -19.63 -10.48
CA LEU A 92 -11.44 -18.54 -9.73
C LEU A 92 -12.74 -19.05 -9.09
N MET A 93 -12.86 -18.87 -7.79
CA MET A 93 -14.06 -19.21 -7.04
C MET A 93 -14.63 -17.94 -6.43
N ALA A 94 -15.95 -17.79 -6.50
CA ALA A 94 -16.64 -16.67 -5.87
C ALA A 94 -17.86 -17.17 -5.11
N LEU A 95 -18.09 -16.62 -3.92
CA LEU A 95 -19.30 -16.83 -3.12
C LEU A 95 -20.05 -15.51 -3.05
N ASN A 96 -21.29 -15.47 -3.58
CA ASN A 96 -22.09 -14.24 -3.69
C ASN A 96 -21.31 -13.05 -4.32
N GLY A 97 -20.39 -13.31 -5.26
CA GLY A 97 -19.57 -12.28 -5.91
C GLY A 97 -18.29 -11.90 -5.16
N ALA A 98 -18.10 -12.36 -3.92
CA ALA A 98 -16.84 -12.24 -3.22
C ALA A 98 -15.82 -13.28 -3.72
N LEU A 99 -14.68 -12.82 -4.23
CA LEU A 99 -13.60 -13.70 -4.71
C LEU A 99 -12.93 -14.42 -3.53
N ILE A 100 -12.76 -15.73 -3.66
CA ILE A 100 -12.13 -16.59 -2.65
C ILE A 100 -10.82 -17.11 -3.24
N ASN A 101 -9.74 -17.00 -2.46
CA ASN A 101 -8.49 -17.67 -2.79
C ASN A 101 -8.64 -19.17 -2.55
N ILE A 102 -8.56 -19.96 -3.62
CA ILE A 102 -8.73 -21.42 -3.58
C ILE A 102 -7.54 -22.08 -2.87
N GLU A 103 -6.35 -21.47 -2.93
CA GLU A 103 -5.12 -22.02 -2.34
C GLU A 103 -5.16 -22.06 -0.81
N ASP A 104 -5.84 -21.09 -0.20
CA ASP A 104 -5.98 -20.96 1.27
C ASP A 104 -7.30 -21.56 1.79
N LEU A 105 -8.09 -22.21 0.93
CA LEU A 105 -9.44 -22.64 1.26
C LEU A 105 -9.43 -24.03 1.93
N ASP A 106 -9.79 -24.05 3.21
CA ASP A 106 -10.12 -25.27 3.94
C ASP A 106 -11.64 -25.49 3.99
N LEU A 107 -12.09 -26.74 4.11
CA LEU A 107 -13.50 -27.11 4.25
C LEU A 107 -14.15 -26.41 5.46
N TYR A 108 -13.43 -26.32 6.58
CA TYR A 108 -13.93 -25.63 7.77
C TYR A 108 -14.08 -24.14 7.51
N LEU A 109 -13.11 -23.52 6.84
CA LEU A 109 -13.18 -22.11 6.47
C LEU A 109 -14.37 -21.83 5.53
N LEU A 110 -14.61 -22.73 4.57
CA LEU A 110 -15.76 -22.64 3.67
C LEU A 110 -17.09 -22.74 4.45
N MET A 111 -17.19 -23.67 5.40
CA MET A 111 -18.37 -23.82 6.24
C MET A 111 -18.63 -22.58 7.10
N ASP A 112 -17.58 -21.98 7.66
CA ASP A 112 -17.69 -20.75 8.45
C ASP A 112 -18.14 -19.57 7.57
N MET A 113 -17.55 -19.39 6.38
CA MET A 113 -17.98 -18.37 5.42
C MET A 113 -19.45 -18.53 5.01
N VAL A 114 -19.89 -19.76 4.71
CA VAL A 114 -21.29 -20.05 4.35
C VAL A 114 -22.23 -19.76 5.53
N ARG A 115 -21.83 -20.07 6.76
CA ARG A 115 -22.63 -19.75 7.96
C ARG A 115 -22.77 -18.25 8.17
N GLU A 116 -21.71 -17.48 7.96
CA GLU A 116 -21.75 -16.01 8.05
C GLU A 116 -22.68 -15.41 7.00
N GLU A 117 -22.58 -15.86 5.75
CA GLU A 117 -23.47 -15.44 4.65
C GLU A 117 -24.93 -15.78 4.92
N LEU A 118 -25.23 -16.98 5.43
CA LEU A 118 -26.58 -17.37 5.82
C LEU A 118 -27.10 -16.51 6.99
N SER A 119 -26.26 -16.21 7.98
CA SER A 119 -26.63 -15.32 9.09
C SER A 119 -26.96 -13.90 8.61
N LEU A 120 -26.20 -13.37 7.65
CA LEU A 120 -26.48 -12.07 7.02
C LEU A 120 -27.78 -12.12 6.21
N ALA A 121 -28.01 -13.19 5.43
CA ALA A 121 -29.26 -13.38 4.70
C ALA A 121 -30.46 -13.43 5.65
N ASP A 122 -30.36 -14.15 6.77
CA ASP A 122 -31.38 -14.20 7.81
C ASP A 122 -31.66 -12.82 8.44
N GLN A 123 -30.63 -11.99 8.61
CA GLN A 123 -30.81 -10.60 9.05
C GLN A 123 -31.62 -9.77 8.04
N PHE A 124 -31.36 -9.91 6.74
CA PHE A 124 -32.14 -9.23 5.70
C PHE A 124 -33.59 -9.73 5.64
N ILE A 125 -33.82 -11.02 5.86
CA ILE A 125 -35.16 -11.59 5.97
C ILE A 125 -35.90 -11.01 7.18
N ARG A 126 -35.23 -10.86 8.35
CA ARG A 126 -35.81 -10.21 9.54
C ARG A 126 -36.20 -8.75 9.27
N LEU A 127 -35.44 -8.05 8.43
CA LEU A 127 -35.76 -6.69 7.98
C LEU A 127 -36.90 -6.62 6.95
N LYS A 128 -37.55 -7.76 6.64
CA LYS A 128 -38.65 -7.90 5.67
C LYS A 128 -38.27 -7.44 4.26
N LEU A 129 -37.00 -7.58 3.89
CA LEU A 129 -36.56 -7.30 2.52
C LEU A 129 -37.02 -8.43 1.58
N PRO A 130 -37.47 -8.11 0.36
CA PRO A 130 -37.71 -9.11 -0.66
C PRO A 130 -36.44 -9.92 -0.95
N GLN A 131 -36.56 -11.23 -1.14
CA GLN A 131 -35.41 -12.12 -1.39
C GLN A 131 -34.57 -11.67 -2.60
N SER A 132 -35.21 -11.12 -3.64
CA SER A 132 -34.52 -10.58 -4.81
C SER A 132 -33.71 -9.32 -4.52
N ALA A 133 -34.12 -8.50 -3.54
CA ALA A 133 -33.37 -7.34 -3.09
C ALA A 133 -32.21 -7.76 -2.18
N ALA A 134 -32.45 -8.72 -1.27
CA ALA A 134 -31.41 -9.29 -0.41
C ALA A 134 -30.28 -9.92 -1.23
N HIS A 135 -30.61 -10.71 -2.26
CA HIS A 135 -29.62 -11.29 -3.16
C HIS A 135 -28.80 -10.20 -3.88
N LYS A 136 -29.45 -9.14 -4.36
CA LYS A 136 -28.74 -8.03 -5.04
C LYS A 136 -27.80 -7.27 -4.11
N ILE A 137 -28.15 -7.14 -2.83
CA ILE A 137 -27.32 -6.48 -1.82
C ILE A 137 -26.13 -7.38 -1.45
N LEU A 138 -26.37 -8.67 -1.24
CA LEU A 138 -25.31 -9.65 -0.96
C LEU A 138 -24.34 -9.81 -2.14
N SER A 139 -24.87 -9.75 -3.36
CA SER A 139 -24.06 -9.81 -4.59
C SER A 139 -23.53 -8.45 -5.04
N ALA A 140 -23.75 -7.37 -4.28
CA ALA A 140 -23.25 -6.07 -4.65
C ALA A 140 -21.73 -6.07 -4.48
N ALA A 141 -21.02 -5.59 -5.49
CA ALA A 141 -19.59 -5.34 -5.33
C ALA A 141 -19.40 -4.39 -4.14
N PRO A 142 -18.39 -4.62 -3.27
CA PRO A 142 -18.05 -3.63 -2.28
C PRO A 142 -17.84 -2.30 -3.00
N PRO A 143 -18.31 -1.17 -2.43
CA PRO A 143 -17.97 0.12 -3.00
C PRO A 143 -16.45 0.14 -3.16
N ALA A 144 -15.97 0.57 -4.33
CA ALA A 144 -14.54 0.79 -4.52
C ALA A 144 -14.07 1.57 -3.29
N GLU A 145 -13.13 1.01 -2.51
CA GLU A 145 -12.65 1.62 -1.26
C GLU A 145 -11.96 2.94 -1.65
N SER A 146 -12.74 4.00 -1.87
CA SER A 146 -12.29 5.22 -2.55
C SER A 146 -11.73 6.24 -1.57
N ASN A 147 -11.84 6.00 -0.27
CA ASN A 147 -11.49 6.98 0.73
C ASN A 147 -10.42 6.42 1.66
N SER A 148 -9.26 6.11 1.08
CA SER A 148 -8.02 6.15 1.84
C SER A 148 -7.92 7.55 2.49
N PHE A 149 -7.82 7.57 3.83
CA PHE A 149 -8.05 8.75 4.63
C PHE A 149 -6.88 9.74 4.42
N ARG A 150 -7.09 10.79 3.61
CA ARG A 150 -6.06 11.82 3.40
C ARG A 150 -6.17 12.91 4.46
N VAL A 151 -5.04 13.29 5.02
CA VAL A 151 -4.91 14.39 5.97
C VAL A 151 -4.45 15.63 5.22
N ASP A 152 -5.16 16.75 5.39
CA ASP A 152 -4.71 18.05 4.86
C ASP A 152 -3.59 18.61 5.74
N PHE A 153 -2.34 18.49 5.26
CA PHE A 153 -1.15 18.99 5.96
C PHE A 153 -0.62 20.30 5.36
N ARG A 154 -1.31 20.92 4.40
CA ARG A 154 -0.86 22.17 3.77
C ARG A 154 -0.73 23.27 4.81
N SER A 155 0.49 23.70 5.07
CA SER A 155 0.80 24.78 6.00
C SER A 155 2.21 25.33 5.76
N SER A 156 2.49 26.50 6.34
CA SER A 156 3.84 27.10 6.39
C SER A 156 4.82 26.27 7.22
N HIS A 157 4.32 25.40 8.10
CA HIS A 157 5.10 24.56 9.01
C HIS A 157 5.78 23.38 8.31
N VAL A 158 5.45 23.10 7.05
CA VAL A 158 6.12 22.05 6.26
C VAL A 158 7.42 22.59 5.71
N HIS A 159 8.52 21.92 6.01
CA HIS A 159 9.84 22.28 5.49
C HIS A 159 10.27 21.28 4.43
N TYR A 160 10.26 21.70 3.16
CA TYR A 160 10.66 20.87 2.03
C TYR A 160 12.18 20.90 1.83
N LEU A 161 12.78 19.74 1.58
CA LEU A 161 14.20 19.58 1.26
C LEU A 161 14.50 19.91 -0.21
N ASN A 162 13.66 19.40 -1.12
CA ASN A 162 13.83 19.51 -2.56
C ASN A 162 12.55 20.04 -3.24
N ASN A 163 12.73 20.49 -4.48
CA ASN A 163 11.66 20.82 -5.42
C ASN A 163 11.99 20.26 -6.81
N LEU A 164 11.26 19.22 -7.23
CA LEU A 164 11.53 18.52 -8.50
C LEU A 164 11.33 19.42 -9.72
N GLU A 165 10.51 20.47 -9.60
CA GLU A 165 10.22 21.39 -10.70
C GLU A 165 11.29 22.48 -10.85
N GLU A 166 11.89 22.93 -9.75
CA GLU A 166 12.75 24.12 -9.71
C GLU A 166 14.24 23.78 -9.61
N ASP A 167 14.62 22.74 -8.85
CA ASP A 167 16.02 22.52 -8.51
C ASP A 167 16.88 22.14 -9.73
N ALA A 168 18.14 22.60 -9.71
CA ALA A 168 19.10 22.34 -10.77
C ALA A 168 19.43 20.84 -10.94
N LEU A 169 19.34 20.05 -9.85
CA LEU A 169 19.60 18.62 -9.84
C LEU A 169 18.68 17.87 -10.83
N TYR A 170 17.40 18.26 -10.89
CA TYR A 170 16.38 17.59 -11.70
C TYR A 170 16.25 18.16 -13.11
N LYS A 171 17.15 19.07 -13.52
CA LYS A 171 17.09 19.73 -14.84
C LYS A 171 17.21 18.75 -16.02
N ARG A 172 17.85 17.60 -15.81
CA ARG A 172 17.97 16.54 -16.83
C ARG A 172 16.67 15.77 -17.07
N TRP A 173 15.74 15.81 -16.12
CA TRP A 173 14.48 15.09 -16.21
C TRP A 173 13.51 15.81 -17.14
N ARG A 174 12.69 15.03 -17.83
CA ARG A 174 11.68 15.56 -18.75
C ARG A 174 10.43 15.96 -17.97
N SER A 175 9.75 17.01 -18.41
CA SER A 175 8.50 17.51 -17.81
C SER A 175 7.23 16.93 -18.46
N ASN A 176 7.38 15.97 -19.38
CA ASN A 176 6.25 15.39 -20.10
C ASN A 176 5.52 14.33 -19.25
N LEU A 177 4.28 14.60 -18.87
CA LEU A 177 3.45 13.69 -18.07
C LEU A 177 3.03 12.43 -18.85
N ASN A 178 3.02 12.46 -20.18
CA ASN A 178 2.66 11.29 -20.99
C ASN A 178 3.66 10.14 -20.82
N GLU A 179 4.88 10.40 -20.33
CA GLU A 179 5.84 9.34 -20.01
C GLU A 179 5.38 8.46 -18.85
N LEU A 180 4.49 8.96 -18.00
CA LEU A 180 3.86 8.20 -16.93
C LEU A 180 2.93 7.10 -17.47
N LEU A 181 2.36 7.29 -18.67
CA LEU A 181 1.42 6.35 -19.30
C LEU A 181 2.11 5.25 -20.10
N MET A 182 3.42 5.36 -20.34
CA MET A 182 4.17 4.35 -21.08
C MET A 182 4.45 3.13 -20.19
N PRO A 183 4.30 1.90 -20.70
CA PRO A 183 4.57 0.70 -19.93
C PRO A 183 6.03 0.65 -19.43
N VAL A 184 6.21 0.21 -18.19
CA VAL A 184 7.50 -0.07 -17.56
C VAL A 184 7.53 -1.51 -17.06
N TYR A 185 8.74 -2.04 -16.87
CA TYR A 185 8.89 -3.24 -16.07
C TYR A 185 8.48 -2.94 -14.62
N PRO A 186 7.76 -3.87 -13.95
CA PRO A 186 7.43 -3.73 -12.54
C PRO A 186 8.68 -3.42 -11.70
N GLY A 187 8.58 -2.41 -10.82
CA GLY A 187 9.69 -1.96 -9.97
C GLY A 187 10.58 -0.85 -10.57
N GLN A 188 10.43 -0.50 -11.84
CA GLN A 188 11.17 0.60 -12.44
C GLN A 188 10.44 1.95 -12.23
N MET A 189 11.14 2.91 -11.63
CA MET A 189 10.61 4.26 -11.37
C MET A 189 10.71 5.17 -12.60
N ARG A 190 9.75 6.08 -12.73
CA ARG A 190 9.73 7.13 -13.76
C ARG A 190 10.25 8.45 -13.18
N TYR A 191 11.33 8.97 -13.75
CA TYR A 191 11.91 10.24 -13.36
C TYR A 191 11.30 11.38 -14.19
N ILE A 192 10.30 12.05 -13.62
CA ILE A 192 9.60 13.17 -14.24
C ILE A 192 9.86 14.43 -13.44
N ARG A 193 10.16 15.53 -14.14
CA ARG A 193 10.37 16.86 -13.55
C ARG A 193 9.03 17.52 -13.16
N LYS A 194 8.28 16.88 -12.26
CA LYS A 194 6.99 17.36 -11.73
C LYS A 194 6.82 16.84 -10.30
N ASN A 195 6.28 17.67 -9.39
CA ASN A 195 5.97 17.26 -8.03
C ASN A 195 4.70 16.39 -7.99
N LEU A 196 4.84 15.11 -8.34
CA LEU A 196 3.72 14.13 -8.32
C LEU A 196 3.52 13.51 -6.93
N PHE A 197 4.61 13.27 -6.23
CA PHE A 197 4.63 12.62 -4.92
C PHE A 197 5.21 13.57 -3.88
N HIS A 198 4.42 13.84 -2.83
CA HIS A 198 4.85 14.61 -1.67
C HIS A 198 4.95 13.66 -0.49
N ALA A 199 6.17 13.39 -0.03
CA ALA A 199 6.44 12.60 1.16
C ALA A 199 6.78 13.57 2.31
N VAL A 200 5.82 13.77 3.21
CA VAL A 200 6.02 14.63 4.38
C VAL A 200 6.10 13.78 5.64
N TYR A 201 7.26 13.78 6.28
CA TYR A 201 7.52 13.03 7.49
C TYR A 201 7.20 13.87 8.72
N VAL A 202 6.44 13.30 9.65
CA VAL A 202 6.06 13.95 10.91
C VAL A 202 6.71 13.19 12.05
N PHE A 203 7.58 13.82 12.82
CA PHE A 203 8.33 13.17 13.89
C PHE A 203 8.81 14.18 14.95
N ASP A 204 9.25 13.65 16.09
CA ASP A 204 9.96 14.41 17.12
C ASP A 204 11.48 14.33 16.87
N PRO A 205 12.19 15.45 16.67
CA PRO A 205 13.63 15.44 16.38
C PRO A 205 14.50 14.91 17.53
N ALA A 206 13.99 14.83 18.76
CA ALA A 206 14.71 14.21 19.87
C ALA A 206 14.47 12.70 19.98
N SER A 207 13.55 12.14 19.19
CA SER A 207 13.21 10.70 19.20
C SER A 207 14.19 9.87 18.37
N ALA A 208 14.40 8.60 18.75
CA ALA A 208 15.18 7.65 17.96
C ALA A 208 14.58 7.42 16.56
N CYS A 209 13.25 7.31 16.48
CA CYS A 209 12.54 7.15 15.22
C CYS A 209 12.66 8.38 14.29
N GLY A 210 12.76 9.59 14.86
CA GLY A 210 13.05 10.80 14.10
C GLY A 210 14.41 10.75 13.41
N ALA A 211 15.41 10.16 14.08
CA ALA A 211 16.76 10.01 13.55
C ALA A 211 16.80 9.11 12.31
N GLU A 212 16.25 7.91 12.44
CA GLU A 212 16.16 6.94 11.34
C GLU A 212 15.43 7.54 10.13
N THR A 213 14.38 8.32 10.39
CA THR A 213 13.61 9.01 9.35
C THR A 213 14.46 10.03 8.60
N ILE A 214 15.29 10.82 9.29
CA ILE A 214 16.18 11.81 8.66
C ILE A 214 17.24 11.14 7.79
N ASP A 215 17.86 10.07 8.29
CA ASP A 215 18.87 9.34 7.52
C ASP A 215 18.24 8.68 6.28
N THR A 216 17.03 8.14 6.41
CA THR A 216 16.24 7.62 5.29
C THR A 216 15.94 8.70 4.25
N ILE A 217 15.50 9.90 4.66
CA ILE A 217 15.24 11.02 3.75
C ILE A 217 16.51 11.43 2.99
N LEU A 218 17.65 11.52 3.69
CA LEU A 218 18.92 11.91 3.09
C LEU A 218 19.42 10.84 2.11
N SER A 219 19.29 9.55 2.44
CA SER A 219 19.61 8.42 1.56
C SER A 219 18.77 8.48 0.27
N LEU A 220 17.44 8.56 0.41
CA LEU A 220 16.52 8.61 -0.73
C LEU A 220 16.73 9.87 -1.61
N HIS A 221 17.09 11.00 -0.99
CA HIS A 221 17.44 12.21 -1.71
C HIS A 221 18.74 12.05 -2.51
N GLN A 222 19.76 11.40 -1.94
CA GLN A 222 21.02 11.09 -2.65
C GLN A 222 20.78 10.15 -3.84
N ASP A 223 19.89 9.17 -3.68
CA ASP A 223 19.46 8.25 -4.75
C ASP A 223 18.57 8.90 -5.82
N SER A 224 18.28 10.20 -5.69
CA SER A 224 17.50 10.98 -6.66
C SER A 224 16.10 10.39 -6.91
N VAL A 225 15.47 9.84 -5.88
CA VAL A 225 14.10 9.32 -5.94
C VAL A 225 13.13 10.46 -6.35
N PRO A 226 12.17 10.23 -7.27
CA PRO A 226 11.30 11.28 -7.82
C PRO A 226 10.16 11.68 -6.86
N VAL A 227 10.53 12.00 -5.62
CA VAL A 227 9.64 12.37 -4.53
C VAL A 227 10.08 13.73 -3.97
N ARG A 228 9.09 14.56 -3.62
CA ARG A 228 9.33 15.80 -2.90
C ARG A 228 9.31 15.51 -1.39
N PHE A 229 10.47 15.59 -0.77
CA PHE A 229 10.65 15.33 0.66
C PHE A 229 10.34 16.58 1.48
N GLY A 230 9.56 16.41 2.54
CA GLY A 230 9.30 17.44 3.52
C GLY A 230 9.28 16.88 4.94
N ILE A 231 9.50 17.76 5.91
CA ILE A 231 9.45 17.41 7.33
C ILE A 231 8.51 18.35 8.09
N ILE A 232 7.86 17.81 9.11
CA ILE A 232 7.14 18.54 10.14
C ILE A 232 7.65 18.02 11.48
N MET A 233 8.28 18.90 12.25
CA MET A 233 8.81 18.56 13.57
C MET A 233 7.84 18.98 14.66
N TYR A 234 7.74 18.19 15.73
CA TYR A 234 6.99 18.56 16.93
C TYR A 234 7.68 18.08 18.21
N SER A 235 7.39 18.73 19.34
CA SER A 235 7.89 18.30 20.65
C SER A 235 6.85 17.41 21.32
N SER A 236 7.19 16.14 21.57
CA SER A 236 6.28 15.20 22.25
C SER A 236 5.95 15.67 23.67
N ARG A 237 6.95 16.24 24.37
CA ARG A 237 6.78 16.78 25.72
C ARG A 237 5.80 17.94 25.75
N LEU A 238 5.93 18.87 24.81
CA LEU A 238 5.02 20.01 24.70
C LEU A 238 3.59 19.57 24.38
N ILE A 239 3.41 18.53 23.57
CA ILE A 239 2.07 17.97 23.30
C ILE A 239 1.48 17.31 24.53
N ASN A 240 2.26 16.57 25.32
CA ASN A 240 1.78 15.96 26.57
C ASN A 240 1.32 17.04 27.56
N VAL A 241 2.07 18.14 27.69
CA VAL A 241 1.67 19.30 28.52
C VAL A 241 0.35 19.92 28.03
N ILE A 242 0.15 19.99 26.70
CA ILE A 242 -1.11 20.47 26.12
C ILE A 242 -2.28 19.51 26.42
N GLU A 243 -2.07 18.19 26.42
CA GLU A 243 -3.12 17.22 26.76
C GLU A 243 -3.48 17.24 28.26
N GLU A 244 -2.48 17.40 29.13
CA GLU A 244 -2.65 17.35 30.58
C GLU A 244 -3.18 18.67 31.18
N ASN A 245 -3.27 19.75 30.39
CA ASN A 245 -3.65 21.10 30.85
C ASN A 245 -2.81 21.61 32.03
N ASP A 246 -1.63 21.05 32.26
CA ASP A 246 -0.77 21.48 33.35
C ASP A 246 -0.03 22.76 32.94
N GLY A 247 -0.34 23.87 33.60
CA GLY A 247 0.26 25.18 33.33
C GLY A 247 1.70 25.32 33.82
N SER A 248 2.37 24.19 34.08
CA SER A 248 3.78 24.18 34.48
C SER A 248 4.63 24.60 33.28
N LYS A 249 5.38 25.69 33.45
CA LYS A 249 6.40 26.09 32.48
C LYS A 249 7.44 24.98 32.47
N SER A 250 7.40 24.10 31.46
CA SER A 250 8.46 23.15 31.25
C SER A 250 9.74 23.91 30.90
N ASP A 251 10.87 23.40 31.42
CA ASP A 251 12.20 23.78 30.95
C ASP A 251 12.27 23.67 29.41
N GLU A 252 13.20 24.39 28.77
CA GLU A 252 13.32 24.29 27.30
C GLU A 252 13.58 22.85 26.87
N ASP A 253 12.61 22.24 26.19
CA ASP A 253 12.73 20.90 25.66
C ASP A 253 13.83 20.84 24.59
N THR A 254 14.64 19.78 24.61
CA THR A 254 15.67 19.53 23.59
C THR A 254 15.09 19.56 22.18
N SER A 255 13.88 19.01 21.98
CA SER A 255 13.18 19.04 20.68
C SER A 255 12.92 20.47 20.20
N THR A 256 12.46 21.35 21.10
CA THR A 256 12.21 22.76 20.81
C THR A 256 13.53 23.48 20.48
N LEU A 257 14.62 23.17 21.20
CA LEU A 257 15.94 23.70 20.88
C LEU A 257 16.41 23.28 19.48
N ILE A 258 16.29 22.00 19.13
CA ILE A 258 16.66 21.48 17.80
C ILE A 258 15.85 22.17 16.70
N MET A 259 14.53 22.33 16.88
CA MET A 259 13.68 23.03 15.90
C MET A 259 14.10 24.49 15.70
N ARG A 260 14.43 25.20 16.79
CA ARG A 260 14.87 26.60 16.71
C ARG A 260 16.19 26.73 15.98
N LEU A 261 17.15 25.85 16.27
CA LEU A 261 18.45 25.83 15.59
C LEU A 261 18.28 25.46 14.11
N PHE A 262 17.42 24.50 13.80
CA PHE A 262 17.07 24.13 12.42
C PHE A 262 16.50 25.33 11.64
N LEU A 263 15.52 26.04 12.21
CA LEU A 263 14.92 27.22 11.60
C LEU A 263 15.96 28.32 11.34
N TYR A 264 16.83 28.57 12.32
CA TYR A 264 17.93 29.53 12.18
C TYR A 264 18.91 29.17 11.05
N ILE A 265 19.34 27.91 10.97
CA ILE A 265 20.26 27.44 9.93
C ILE A 265 19.60 27.55 8.55
N LYS A 266 18.32 27.16 8.46
CA LYS A 266 17.55 27.21 7.21
C LYS A 266 17.43 28.64 6.68
N GLU A 267 17.14 29.62 7.54
CA GLU A 267 17.00 31.01 7.12
C GLU A 267 18.33 31.70 6.82
N THR A 268 19.39 31.37 7.58
CA THR A 268 20.68 32.07 7.48
C THR A 268 21.59 31.48 6.41
N TYR A 269 21.54 30.17 6.20
CA TYR A 269 22.45 29.43 5.33
C TYR A 269 21.73 28.76 4.17
N SER A 270 21.28 27.52 4.36
CA SER A 270 20.63 26.73 3.33
C SER A 270 19.79 25.61 3.93
N THR A 271 18.79 25.16 3.18
CA THR A 271 17.94 24.03 3.57
C THR A 271 18.72 22.73 3.64
N GLN A 272 19.65 22.47 2.72
CA GLN A 272 20.46 21.24 2.73
C GLN A 272 21.31 21.13 3.99
N LEU A 273 21.95 22.22 4.41
CA LEU A 273 22.75 22.24 5.64
C LEU A 273 21.87 22.07 6.89
N ALA A 274 20.64 22.58 6.88
CA ALA A 274 19.69 22.38 7.98
C ALA A 274 19.29 20.90 8.15
N PHE A 275 19.11 20.17 7.04
CA PHE A 275 18.84 18.73 7.11
C PHE A 275 20.08 17.90 7.48
N GLN A 276 21.27 18.31 7.02
CA GLN A 276 22.53 17.69 7.44
C GLN A 276 22.77 17.86 8.94
N PHE A 277 22.48 19.04 9.50
CA PHE A 277 22.55 19.30 10.94
C PHE A 277 21.71 18.31 11.75
N LEU A 278 20.50 17.94 11.28
CA LEU A 278 19.68 16.94 11.97
C LEU A 278 20.37 15.57 11.99
N SER A 279 20.95 15.13 10.87
CA SER A 279 21.71 13.87 10.82
C SER A 279 22.99 13.92 11.67
N ASP A 280 23.68 15.06 11.73
CA ASP A 280 24.87 15.25 12.56
C ASP A 280 24.58 15.14 14.06
N ILE A 281 23.44 15.68 14.53
CA ILE A 281 23.00 15.49 15.94
C ILE A 281 22.91 14.01 16.28
N HIS A 282 22.35 13.21 15.36
CA HIS A 282 22.16 11.78 15.59
C HIS A 282 23.46 10.98 15.48
N ARG A 283 24.35 11.36 14.57
CA ARG A 283 25.68 10.77 14.46
C ARG A 283 26.55 11.02 15.69
N LEU A 284 26.40 12.17 16.34
CA LEU A 284 27.11 12.46 17.61
C LEU A 284 26.48 11.74 18.80
N ARG A 285 25.16 11.50 18.79
CA ARG A 285 24.46 10.70 19.82
C ARG A 285 24.90 9.23 19.78
N ASN A 286 24.95 8.64 18.59
CA ASN A 286 25.24 7.22 18.40
C ASN A 286 26.72 7.09 18.02
N GLY A 287 27.61 6.80 18.97
CA GLY A 287 29.05 6.58 18.73
C GLY A 287 29.38 5.34 17.86
N GLY A 288 28.74 5.18 16.69
CA GLY A 288 28.63 3.99 15.86
C GLY A 288 27.17 3.58 15.62
N ASP A 289 26.92 2.87 14.51
CA ASP A 289 25.65 2.49 13.84
C ASP A 289 24.48 1.89 14.68
N ASP A 290 24.44 2.03 16.01
CA ASP A 290 23.40 1.47 16.87
C ASP A 290 22.45 2.57 17.38
N TYR A 291 21.15 2.43 17.10
CA TYR A 291 20.11 3.35 17.57
C TYR A 291 19.76 3.04 19.03
N SER A 292 20.59 3.51 19.97
CA SER A 292 20.24 3.44 21.39
C SER A 292 19.03 4.33 21.70
N GLU A 293 18.14 3.86 22.58
CA GLU A 293 16.98 4.64 23.08
C GLU A 293 17.39 5.77 24.06
N GLU A 294 18.68 6.10 24.14
CA GLU A 294 19.15 7.14 25.05
C GLU A 294 18.66 8.53 24.58
N PRO A 295 18.13 9.34 25.51
CA PRO A 295 17.56 10.64 25.16
C PRO A 295 18.64 11.58 24.61
N VAL A 296 18.31 12.35 23.57
CA VAL A 296 19.22 13.38 23.05
C VAL A 296 19.53 14.39 24.14
N GLU A 297 20.78 14.43 24.58
CA GLU A 297 21.28 15.46 25.48
C GLU A 297 21.62 16.76 24.75
N VAL A 298 21.53 17.88 25.48
CA VAL A 298 21.78 19.23 24.95
C VAL A 298 23.20 19.39 24.39
N HIS A 299 24.18 18.71 24.97
CA HIS A 299 25.59 18.83 24.55
C HIS A 299 25.81 18.31 23.11
N HIS A 300 25.15 17.21 22.71
CA HIS A 300 25.21 16.70 21.34
C HIS A 300 24.65 17.71 20.33
N VAL A 301 23.61 18.44 20.73
CA VAL A 301 22.97 19.46 19.88
C VAL A 301 23.89 20.68 19.70
N GLU A 302 24.53 21.12 20.78
CA GLU A 302 25.49 22.23 20.74
C GLU A 302 26.73 21.87 19.92
N GLU A 303 27.26 20.65 20.05
CA GLU A 303 28.40 20.16 19.27
C GLU A 303 28.06 20.02 17.78
N ALA A 304 26.91 19.41 17.44
CA ALA A 304 26.44 19.31 16.05
C ALA A 304 26.25 20.69 15.41
N PHE A 305 25.76 21.66 16.19
CA PHE A 305 25.56 23.03 15.73
C PHE A 305 26.88 23.72 15.44
N VAL A 306 27.88 23.53 16.30
CA VAL A 306 29.23 24.05 16.09
C VAL A 306 29.82 23.41 14.83
N ASP A 307 29.77 22.09 14.69
CA ASP A 307 30.34 21.36 13.54
C ASP A 307 29.68 21.73 12.20
N SER A 308 28.35 21.83 12.17
CA SER A 308 27.60 22.30 11.00
C SER A 308 28.01 23.72 10.57
N LEU A 309 28.26 24.60 11.55
CA LEU A 309 28.64 26.00 11.32
C LEU A 309 30.12 26.22 11.06
N LEU A 310 31.02 25.32 11.48
CA LEU A 310 32.46 25.40 11.24
C LEU A 310 32.78 25.44 9.74
N SER A 311 31.91 24.88 8.89
CA SER A 311 32.06 24.90 7.43
C SER A 311 31.71 26.23 6.76
N GLY A 312 31.02 27.17 7.44
CA GLY A 312 30.44 28.36 6.77
C GLY A 312 30.26 29.65 7.58
N ALA A 313 30.65 29.72 8.86
CA ALA A 313 30.30 30.87 9.70
C ALA A 313 31.21 32.11 9.57
N LYS A 314 30.58 33.30 9.55
CA LYS A 314 31.22 34.64 9.64
C LYS A 314 31.42 35.13 11.10
N SER A 315 30.85 34.45 12.09
CA SER A 315 30.91 34.78 13.53
C SER A 315 31.00 33.51 14.38
N HIS A 316 31.47 33.62 15.62
CA HIS A 316 31.71 32.46 16.49
C HIS A 316 30.39 31.75 16.84
N PRO A 317 30.26 30.42 16.58
CA PRO A 317 29.01 29.67 16.78
C PRO A 317 28.44 29.73 18.20
N GLN A 318 29.31 29.82 19.21
CA GLN A 318 28.91 29.93 20.63
C GLN A 318 28.20 31.26 20.96
N ASP A 319 28.58 32.35 20.31
CA ASP A 319 27.92 33.65 20.49
C ASP A 319 26.52 33.67 19.87
N VAL A 320 26.32 32.91 18.79
CA VAL A 320 25.02 32.76 18.12
C VAL A 320 24.08 31.92 18.99
N LEU A 321 24.57 30.83 19.58
CA LEU A 321 23.80 29.98 20.47
C LEU A 321 23.34 30.75 21.73
N LEU A 322 24.24 31.54 22.31
CA LEU A 322 23.93 32.43 23.43
C LEU A 322 22.93 33.54 23.06
N LYS A 323 22.97 34.07 21.83
CA LYS A 323 21.99 35.05 21.35
C LYS A 323 20.63 34.41 21.13
N LEU A 324 20.58 33.23 20.51
CA LEU A 324 19.34 32.50 20.28
C LEU A 324 18.66 32.12 21.60
N GLN A 325 19.41 31.64 22.59
CA GLN A 325 18.87 31.34 23.92
C GLN A 325 18.32 32.60 24.62
N LYS A 326 18.96 33.77 24.46
CA LYS A 326 18.54 35.02 25.11
C LYS A 326 17.38 35.73 24.41
N GLU A 327 17.30 35.67 23.08
CA GLU A 327 16.35 36.47 22.29
C GLU A 327 15.03 35.74 22.01
N ASN A 328 14.85 34.49 22.47
CA ASN A 328 13.64 33.66 22.22
C ASN A 328 13.23 33.57 20.72
N LEU A 329 14.15 33.86 19.80
CA LEU A 329 13.94 33.76 18.36
C LEU A 329 13.49 32.34 17.99
N TYR A 330 12.50 32.26 17.09
CA TYR A 330 11.88 31.03 16.56
C TYR A 330 11.15 30.14 17.57
N LYS A 331 11.05 30.54 18.84
CA LYS A 331 10.33 29.76 19.86
C LYS A 331 8.83 29.69 19.57
N GLN A 332 8.23 30.81 19.18
CA GLN A 332 6.81 30.87 18.81
C GLN A 332 6.49 29.97 17.61
N GLU A 333 7.36 29.96 16.60
CA GLU A 333 7.18 29.11 15.41
C GLU A 333 7.31 27.62 15.74
N ALA A 334 8.26 27.24 16.61
CA ALA A 334 8.39 25.86 17.09
C ALA A 334 7.15 25.40 17.91
N ASP A 335 6.59 26.29 18.73
CA ASP A 335 5.35 26.02 19.47
C ASP A 335 4.14 25.91 18.54
N GLU A 336 4.07 26.75 17.49
CA GLU A 336 3.03 26.71 16.45
C GLU A 336 3.11 25.41 15.63
N ASN A 337 4.30 24.96 15.26
CA ASN A 337 4.54 23.65 14.62
C ASN A 337 3.94 22.51 15.46
N SER A 338 4.26 22.50 16.76
CA SER A 338 3.76 21.46 17.67
C SER A 338 2.24 21.51 17.85
N ARG A 339 1.65 22.71 17.94
CA ARG A 339 0.18 22.90 17.96
C ARG A 339 -0.47 22.46 16.66
N PHE A 340 0.20 22.66 15.52
CA PHE A 340 -0.28 22.21 14.22
C PHE A 340 -0.35 20.69 14.14
N VAL A 341 0.70 19.98 14.57
CA VAL A 341 0.69 18.50 14.63
C VAL A 341 -0.37 17.98 15.60
N HIS A 342 -0.57 18.64 16.75
CA HIS A 342 -1.65 18.30 17.67
C HIS A 342 -3.04 18.46 17.02
N LYS A 343 -3.26 19.54 16.25
CA LYS A 343 -4.51 19.75 15.49
C LYS A 343 -4.74 18.68 14.43
N LEU A 344 -3.67 18.24 13.75
CA LEU A 344 -3.71 17.15 12.78
C LEU A 344 -3.95 15.78 13.44
N GLY A 345 -3.68 15.62 14.73
CA GLY A 345 -3.89 14.35 15.44
C GLY A 345 -2.84 13.26 15.14
N LEU A 346 -1.72 13.64 14.53
CA LEU A 346 -0.65 12.72 14.09
C LEU A 346 0.34 12.36 15.20
N TYR A 347 0.40 13.15 16.28
CA TYR A 347 1.31 12.93 17.42
C TYR A 347 1.17 11.55 18.09
N LYS A 348 -0.01 10.92 18.00
CA LYS A 348 -0.27 9.59 18.58
C LYS A 348 0.50 8.46 17.88
N LEU A 349 0.95 8.69 16.65
CA LEU A 349 1.71 7.71 15.87
C LEU A 349 3.20 7.74 16.18
N GLN A 350 3.69 8.70 16.98
CA GLN A 350 5.10 9.00 17.28
C GLN A 350 5.93 9.43 16.07
N CYS A 351 5.81 8.70 14.96
CA CYS A 351 6.35 9.06 13.65
C CYS A 351 5.41 8.57 12.56
N CYS A 352 5.25 9.34 11.50
CA CYS A 352 4.53 8.88 10.33
C CYS A 352 4.99 9.56 9.05
N LEU A 353 4.74 8.88 7.93
CA LEU A 353 4.91 9.40 6.58
C LEU A 353 3.53 9.80 6.03
N LEU A 354 3.42 11.01 5.51
CA LEU A 354 2.29 11.48 4.72
C LEU A 354 2.65 11.45 3.23
N MET A 355 2.18 10.44 2.49
CA MET A 355 2.32 10.36 1.04
C MET A 355 1.09 10.96 0.37
N ASN A 356 1.21 12.17 -0.20
CA ASN A 356 0.08 12.91 -0.79
C ASN A 356 -1.15 13.02 0.15
N GLY A 357 -0.91 12.94 1.46
CA GLY A 357 -1.92 13.03 2.53
C GLY A 357 -2.28 11.67 3.14
N LEU A 358 -1.89 10.56 2.53
CA LEU A 358 -2.09 9.22 3.08
C LEU A 358 -1.07 8.91 4.16
N VAL A 359 -1.53 8.32 5.26
CA VAL A 359 -0.70 8.00 6.42
C VAL A 359 -0.08 6.61 6.26
N HIS A 360 1.24 6.56 6.31
CA HIS A 360 2.06 5.35 6.24
C HIS A 360 3.09 5.32 7.37
N GLU A 361 3.70 4.16 7.58
CA GLU A 361 4.86 4.01 8.47
C GLU A 361 6.09 4.72 7.87
N PRO A 362 6.98 5.27 8.72
CA PRO A 362 8.10 6.12 8.30
C PRO A 362 9.33 5.29 7.86
N ASN A 363 9.14 4.25 7.04
CA ASN A 363 10.22 3.36 6.60
C ASN A 363 10.56 3.55 5.11
N GLU A 364 11.76 3.15 4.68
CA GLU A 364 12.20 3.28 3.28
C GLU A 364 11.28 2.48 2.35
N ASP A 365 11.10 1.19 2.66
CA ASP A 365 10.20 0.29 1.92
C ASP A 365 8.76 0.80 1.90
N ALA A 366 8.29 1.35 3.01
CA ALA A 366 6.95 1.92 3.11
C ALA A 366 6.79 3.16 2.21
N THR A 367 7.84 3.98 2.08
CA THR A 367 7.85 5.14 1.19
C THR A 367 7.75 4.70 -0.28
N MET A 368 8.53 3.68 -0.67
CA MET A 368 8.50 3.14 -2.03
C MET A 368 7.17 2.46 -2.35
N ASN A 369 6.63 1.69 -1.42
CA ASN A 369 5.32 1.03 -1.57
C ASN A 369 4.20 2.06 -1.68
N ALA A 370 4.18 3.10 -0.82
CA ALA A 370 3.19 4.17 -0.89
C ALA A 370 3.24 4.94 -2.21
N MET A 371 4.44 5.15 -2.77
CA MET A 371 4.60 5.76 -4.10
C MET A 371 4.02 4.85 -5.20
N ASN A 372 4.33 3.55 -5.16
CA ASN A 372 3.82 2.58 -6.13
C ASN A 372 2.30 2.41 -6.05
N ASP A 373 1.71 2.52 -4.85
CA ASP A 373 0.26 2.43 -4.63
C ASP A 373 -0.48 3.68 -5.16
N GLU A 374 0.11 4.87 -5.04
CA GLU A 374 -0.48 6.11 -5.55
C GLU A 374 -0.28 6.30 -7.07
N LEU A 375 0.73 5.65 -7.66
CA LEU A 375 1.07 5.80 -9.08
C LEU A 375 -0.10 5.45 -10.04
N PRO A 376 -0.82 4.32 -9.90
CA PRO A 376 -1.97 4.00 -10.76
C PRO A 376 -3.06 5.07 -10.74
N ARG A 377 -3.35 5.64 -9.56
CA ARG A 377 -4.35 6.71 -9.42
C ARG A 377 -3.90 7.98 -10.17
N ILE A 378 -2.63 8.36 -10.05
CA ILE A 378 -2.08 9.51 -10.80
C ILE A 378 -2.11 9.22 -12.30
N GLN A 379 -1.73 8.03 -12.75
CA GLN A 379 -1.78 7.61 -14.15
C GLN A 379 -3.18 7.70 -14.73
N GLU A 380 -4.19 7.21 -14.02
CA GLU A 380 -5.59 7.31 -14.43
C GLU A 380 -6.03 8.77 -14.57
N GLN A 381 -5.68 9.62 -13.60
CA GLN A 381 -6.02 11.04 -13.62
C GLN A 381 -5.30 11.83 -14.74
N VAL A 382 -4.08 11.44 -15.09
CA VAL A 382 -3.34 11.97 -16.25
C VAL A 382 -3.97 11.49 -17.56
N TYR A 383 -4.36 10.21 -17.64
CA TYR A 383 -4.99 9.62 -18.83
C TYR A 383 -6.31 10.33 -19.19
N TYR A 384 -7.15 10.60 -18.20
CA TYR A 384 -8.40 11.35 -18.39
C TYR A 384 -8.19 12.87 -18.54
N GLY A 385 -6.95 13.36 -18.48
CA GLY A 385 -6.63 14.78 -18.67
C GLY A 385 -6.98 15.68 -17.49
N HIS A 386 -7.31 15.12 -16.32
CA HIS A 386 -7.60 15.88 -15.11
C HIS A 386 -6.33 16.39 -14.40
N ILE A 387 -5.15 15.82 -14.69
CA ILE A 387 -3.85 16.34 -14.25
C ILE A 387 -3.08 16.77 -15.49
N GLN A 388 -2.74 18.05 -15.54
CA GLN A 388 -1.94 18.65 -16.61
C GLN A 388 -0.65 19.24 -16.04
N SER A 389 0.26 19.68 -16.90
CA SER A 389 1.57 20.21 -16.47
C SER A 389 1.47 21.41 -15.51
N HIS A 390 0.40 22.20 -15.60
CA HIS A 390 0.17 23.37 -14.75
C HIS A 390 -0.61 23.06 -13.47
N THR A 391 -1.13 21.83 -13.32
CA THR A 391 -1.92 21.44 -12.15
C THR A 391 -0.98 21.10 -10.98
N ASP A 392 -1.29 21.60 -9.79
CA ASP A 392 -0.68 21.12 -8.56
C ASP A 392 -1.42 19.83 -8.12
N VAL A 393 -0.68 18.71 -8.12
CA VAL A 393 -1.23 17.40 -7.78
C VAL A 393 -1.63 17.32 -6.31
N LEU A 394 -0.86 17.95 -5.42
CA LEU A 394 -1.14 17.94 -3.98
C LEU A 394 -2.41 18.72 -3.69
N GLU A 395 -2.56 19.92 -4.27
CA GLU A 395 -3.75 20.73 -4.09
C GLU A 395 -5.00 19.99 -4.57
N LYS A 396 -4.91 19.36 -5.73
CA LYS A 396 -6.02 18.58 -6.29
C LYS A 396 -6.43 17.43 -5.37
N PHE A 397 -5.49 16.58 -4.97
CA PHE A 397 -5.80 15.41 -4.11
C PHE A 397 -6.36 15.80 -2.75
N LEU A 398 -5.85 16.87 -2.16
CA LEU A 398 -6.37 17.36 -0.89
C LEU A 398 -7.72 18.09 -1.06
N SER A 399 -8.02 18.67 -2.22
CA SER A 399 -9.33 19.28 -2.49
C SER A 399 -10.45 18.25 -2.69
N GLU A 400 -10.13 17.08 -3.25
CA GLU A 400 -11.10 16.01 -3.52
C GLU A 400 -11.54 15.29 -2.24
N SER A 401 -10.60 14.92 -1.37
CA SER A 401 -10.90 13.99 -0.27
C SER A 401 -9.96 14.17 0.92
N SER A 402 -9.89 15.36 1.53
CA SER A 402 -9.07 15.59 2.73
C SER A 402 -9.85 15.79 4.02
N TYR A 403 -9.22 15.40 5.12
CA TYR A 403 -9.68 15.60 6.47
C TYR A 403 -8.70 16.49 7.24
N LYS A 404 -9.23 17.36 8.11
CA LYS A 404 -8.43 18.30 8.91
C LYS A 404 -7.74 17.65 10.12
N ARG A 405 -8.20 16.47 10.54
CA ARG A 405 -7.69 15.76 11.71
C ARG A 405 -7.74 14.26 11.47
N TYR A 406 -6.61 13.61 11.71
CA TYR A 406 -6.44 12.19 11.76
C TYR A 406 -6.86 11.66 13.13
N ASN A 407 -7.61 10.56 13.15
CA ASN A 407 -7.91 9.84 14.37
C ASN A 407 -7.60 8.36 14.17
N PRO A 408 -6.51 7.85 14.79
CA PRO A 408 -6.10 6.45 14.64
C PRO A 408 -7.22 5.45 14.91
N SER A 409 -8.16 5.74 15.83
CA SER A 409 -9.26 4.81 16.17
C SER A 409 -10.34 4.70 15.08
N VAL A 410 -10.42 5.67 14.18
CA VAL A 410 -11.37 5.69 13.06
C VAL A 410 -10.69 5.22 11.77
N SER A 411 -9.40 5.55 11.64
CA SER A 411 -8.60 5.31 10.43
C SER A 411 -7.75 4.05 10.48
N THR A 412 -7.64 3.37 11.63
CA THR A 412 -7.17 1.99 11.62
C THR A 412 -8.06 1.25 10.64
N ASN A 413 -7.51 0.98 9.46
CA ASN A 413 -7.93 -0.12 8.63
C ASN A 413 -8.16 -1.24 9.61
N ILE A 414 -9.42 -1.56 9.91
CA ILE A 414 -9.77 -2.79 10.58
C ILE A 414 -9.09 -3.79 9.65
N PRO A 415 -7.96 -4.42 10.03
CA PRO A 415 -7.31 -5.30 9.10
C PRO A 415 -8.38 -6.31 8.73
N LYS A 416 -8.48 -6.69 7.46
CA LYS A 416 -9.44 -7.70 7.01
C LYS A 416 -9.32 -9.01 7.85
N LYS A 417 -8.25 -9.16 8.64
CA LYS A 417 -8.05 -10.14 9.73
C LYS A 417 -8.81 -9.90 11.04
N LEU A 418 -9.12 -8.68 11.48
CA LEU A 418 -9.77 -8.39 12.78
C LEU A 418 -11.28 -8.64 12.77
N TRP A 419 -11.93 -8.67 11.60
CA TRP A 419 -13.27 -9.25 11.50
C TRP A 419 -13.29 -10.74 11.91
N ARG A 420 -12.19 -11.48 11.65
CA ARG A 420 -12.07 -12.88 12.08
C ARG A 420 -11.75 -13.06 13.57
N HIS A 421 -11.19 -12.04 14.25
CA HIS A 421 -10.79 -12.18 15.66
C HIS A 421 -11.85 -11.70 16.66
N TRP A 422 -12.70 -10.73 16.29
CA TRP A 422 -13.79 -10.27 17.16
C TRP A 422 -14.89 -11.31 17.36
N LEU A 423 -15.04 -12.28 16.45
CA LEU A 423 -15.99 -13.39 16.60
C LEU A 423 -15.48 -14.53 17.50
N SER A 424 -14.17 -14.63 17.76
CA SER A 424 -13.62 -15.69 18.63
C SER A 424 -13.80 -15.38 20.12
N ILE A 425 -13.91 -14.10 20.50
CA ILE A 425 -14.01 -13.68 21.91
C ILE A 425 -15.45 -13.81 22.46
N TYR A 426 -16.47 -13.91 21.60
CA TYR A 426 -17.87 -14.05 22.04
C TYR A 426 -18.39 -15.49 22.14
N LEU A 427 -17.55 -16.50 21.90
CA LEU A 427 -17.89 -17.92 22.04
C LEU A 427 -17.18 -18.64 23.20
N THR A 428 -16.60 -17.88 24.14
CA THR A 428 -16.08 -18.44 25.41
C THR A 428 -16.71 -17.77 26.63
N ILE A 429 -18.05 -17.77 26.70
CA ILE A 429 -18.88 -17.82 27.91
C ILE A 429 -20.12 -18.64 27.52
#